data_AF-A0A095X3Z3-F1
#
_entry.id   AF-A0A095X3Z3-F1
#
_cell.length_a   1.000
_cell.length_b   1.000
_cell.length_c   1.000
_cell.angle_alpha   90.00
_cell.angle_beta   90.00
_cell.angle_gamma   90.00
#
_symmetry.space_group_name_H-M   'P 1'
#
loop_
_entity.id
_entity.type
_entity.pdbx_description
1 polymer ?
#
loop_
_entity_poly.entity_id
_entity_poly.type
_entity_poly.pdbx_seq_one_letter_code
_entity_poly.pdbx_strand_id
1 'polypeptide(L)'
;MKNVYDKINDLDFETNEFELNDIEREKLYMTAKTYKKKSNKKYMAVAAALLLALGLTVPPVRAEVSKFTTDVKVSFMETFGASPDSYKYVTELNKPITIGEDSFILNNLAIEDNHIFLNVLRDTSNKVNGMAFSTREASIYKVVINGETYKALGESGSAADNEDGETYTTSTMINFDKNFPSLENADVDLYFLQGTKSDIVSIKASSNLVNEENKVLAQDYELENGSNIKLMKVNPITMTAIIEGLDADYDYQLEGLDKDGKKIELDIRTVDHGIATFLYNNDFSDLSLDEIKDGREITFTLSRSKINETSGKLTDGNYEKIAEFTLSAK
;
A
#
# COMPACT_ATOMS: atom_id res chain seq x y z
N MET A 1 -1.12 -10.02 17.72
CA MET A 1 -1.92 -8.79 17.91
C MET A 1 -3.25 -9.06 17.27
N LYS A 2 -4.37 -8.78 17.95
CA LYS A 2 -5.70 -8.87 17.35
C LYS A 2 -5.78 -7.87 16.20
N ASN A 3 -5.88 -8.37 14.98
CA ASN A 3 -6.14 -7.61 13.79
C ASN A 3 -7.55 -7.00 13.87
N VAL A 4 -7.74 -5.81 13.30
CA VAL A 4 -9.00 -5.06 13.38
C VAL A 4 -10.17 -5.82 12.74
N TYR A 5 -9.91 -6.66 11.74
CA TYR A 5 -10.93 -7.47 11.07
C TYR A 5 -11.45 -8.61 11.95
N ASP A 6 -10.70 -8.98 12.99
CA ASP A 6 -11.12 -9.99 13.97
C ASP A 6 -12.28 -9.45 14.79
N LYS A 7 -12.30 -8.14 15.05
CA LYS A 7 -13.43 -7.45 15.66
C LYS A 7 -14.67 -7.39 14.75
N ILE A 8 -14.54 -7.54 13.43
CA ILE A 8 -15.68 -7.60 12.49
C ILE A 8 -16.36 -8.97 12.48
N ASN A 9 -15.63 -10.03 12.78
CA ASN A 9 -16.18 -11.38 12.85
C ASN A 9 -16.42 -11.85 14.30
N ASP A 10 -15.73 -11.26 15.29
CA ASP A 10 -16.15 -11.21 16.70
C ASP A 10 -17.35 -10.27 16.90
N LEU A 11 -17.60 -9.34 15.96
CA LEU A 11 -18.95 -8.88 15.62
C LEU A 11 -19.67 -10.05 14.91
N ASP A 12 -19.75 -11.19 15.60
CA ASP A 12 -20.98 -11.95 15.54
C ASP A 12 -22.06 -10.88 15.75
N PHE A 13 -23.12 -10.89 14.94
CA PHE A 13 -24.31 -10.16 15.35
C PHE A 13 -24.87 -10.91 16.58
N GLU A 14 -24.09 -11.04 17.66
CA GLU A 14 -24.54 -11.05 19.02
C GLU A 14 -25.30 -9.75 19.18
N THR A 15 -26.56 -9.84 18.78
CA THR A 15 -27.57 -8.81 18.85
C THR A 15 -27.91 -8.39 20.29
N ASN A 16 -27.01 -8.69 21.22
CA ASN A 16 -27.07 -8.53 22.65
C ASN A 16 -26.03 -7.51 23.13
N GLU A 17 -24.97 -7.22 22.37
CA GLU A 17 -24.02 -6.14 22.72
C GLU A 17 -24.47 -4.75 22.22
N PHE A 18 -25.41 -4.72 21.26
CA PHE A 18 -26.06 -3.48 20.82
C PHE A 18 -27.58 -3.62 20.97
N GLU A 19 -28.20 -2.76 21.77
CA GLU A 19 -29.67 -2.65 21.87
C GLU A 19 -30.26 -2.06 20.57
N LEU A 20 -30.25 -2.86 19.50
CA LEU A 20 -31.00 -2.59 18.29
C LEU A 20 -32.45 -3.01 18.51
N ASN A 21 -33.40 -2.11 18.26
CA ASN A 21 -34.82 -2.48 18.32
C ASN A 21 -35.21 -3.37 17.13
N ASP A 22 -36.35 -4.05 17.25
CA ASP A 22 -36.80 -5.07 16.29
C ASP A 22 -36.90 -4.53 14.85
N ILE A 23 -37.28 -3.25 14.68
CA ILE A 23 -37.41 -2.57 13.38
C ILE A 23 -36.04 -2.32 12.75
N GLU A 24 -35.04 -1.98 13.55
CA GLU A 24 -33.67 -1.72 13.12
C GLU A 24 -32.97 -3.02 12.70
N ARG A 25 -33.15 -4.07 13.50
CA ARG A 25 -32.69 -5.42 13.18
C ARG A 25 -33.33 -5.93 11.90
N GLU A 26 -34.63 -5.71 11.73
CA GLU A 26 -35.37 -6.09 10.54
C GLU A 26 -34.90 -5.32 9.30
N LYS A 27 -34.62 -4.01 9.39
CA LYS A 27 -34.09 -3.22 8.25
C LYS A 27 -32.69 -3.65 7.81
N LEU A 28 -31.79 -3.87 8.75
CA LEU A 28 -30.43 -4.34 8.46
C LEU A 28 -30.48 -5.73 7.81
N TYR A 29 -31.25 -6.62 8.41
CA TYR A 29 -31.45 -7.99 7.95
C TYR A 29 -32.18 -8.06 6.60
N MET A 30 -33.18 -7.21 6.37
CA MET A 30 -33.91 -7.12 5.10
C MET A 30 -33.05 -6.50 4.00
N THR A 31 -32.15 -5.58 4.33
CA THR A 31 -31.17 -5.04 3.36
C THR A 31 -30.20 -6.14 2.94
N ALA A 32 -29.62 -6.87 3.90
CA ALA A 32 -28.79 -8.05 3.64
C ALA A 32 -29.55 -9.15 2.85
N LYS A 33 -30.81 -9.43 3.21
CA LYS A 33 -31.69 -10.41 2.52
C LYS A 33 -32.19 -9.96 1.14
N THR A 34 -32.38 -8.68 0.89
CA THR A 34 -32.84 -8.20 -0.42
C THR A 34 -31.71 -8.34 -1.44
N TYR A 35 -30.47 -8.14 -1.01
CA TYR A 35 -29.29 -8.51 -1.78
C TYR A 35 -29.15 -10.04 -1.92
N LYS A 36 -29.56 -10.84 -0.92
CA LYS A 36 -29.67 -12.31 -0.98
C LYS A 36 -30.49 -12.85 -2.16
N LYS A 37 -31.46 -12.09 -2.67
CA LYS A 37 -32.36 -12.55 -3.74
C LYS A 37 -31.93 -12.20 -5.16
N LYS A 38 -30.92 -11.34 -5.36
CA LYS A 38 -30.57 -10.80 -6.69
C LYS A 38 -29.22 -11.25 -7.25
N SER A 39 -28.46 -12.10 -6.56
CA SER A 39 -27.06 -12.40 -6.93
C SER A 39 -26.68 -13.86 -6.63
N ASN A 40 -26.09 -14.57 -7.59
CA ASN A 40 -25.47 -15.89 -7.38
C ASN A 40 -24.01 -15.79 -6.86
N LYS A 41 -23.59 -14.66 -6.26
CA LYS A 41 -22.18 -14.36 -5.91
C LYS A 41 -21.90 -14.58 -4.41
N LYS A 42 -20.64 -14.88 -4.04
CA LYS A 42 -20.19 -15.17 -2.67
C LYS A 42 -20.47 -13.98 -1.72
N TYR A 43 -21.22 -14.23 -0.64
CA TYR A 43 -22.07 -13.25 0.05
C TYR A 43 -21.41 -12.45 1.19
N MET A 44 -20.34 -12.95 1.82
CA MET A 44 -19.85 -12.36 3.07
C MET A 44 -19.11 -11.04 2.86
N ALA A 45 -18.18 -10.98 1.89
CA ALA A 45 -17.46 -9.75 1.57
C ALA A 45 -18.40 -8.60 1.16
N VAL A 46 -19.48 -8.90 0.43
CA VAL A 46 -20.48 -7.89 0.02
C VAL A 46 -21.34 -7.43 1.20
N ALA A 47 -21.68 -8.33 2.14
CA ALA A 47 -22.43 -7.97 3.34
C ALA A 47 -21.58 -7.11 4.30
N ALA A 48 -20.33 -7.48 4.55
CA ALA A 48 -19.39 -6.68 5.34
C ALA A 48 -19.15 -5.30 4.70
N ALA A 49 -18.98 -5.22 3.38
CA ALA A 49 -18.84 -3.95 2.67
C ALA A 49 -20.07 -3.05 2.76
N LEU A 50 -21.26 -3.64 2.67
CA LEU A 50 -22.52 -2.91 2.82
C LEU A 50 -22.72 -2.45 4.27
N LEU A 51 -22.27 -3.22 5.26
CA LEU A 51 -22.30 -2.83 6.67
C LEU A 51 -21.31 -1.71 6.97
N LEU A 52 -20.13 -1.70 6.35
CA LEU A 52 -19.18 -0.59 6.45
C LEU A 52 -19.72 0.67 5.77
N ALA A 53 -20.25 0.55 4.54
CA ALA A 53 -20.79 1.68 3.79
C ALA A 53 -22.08 2.27 4.40
N LEU A 54 -22.96 1.44 4.97
CA LEU A 54 -24.23 1.88 5.56
C LEU A 54 -24.11 2.15 7.07
N GLY A 55 -23.26 1.43 7.80
CA GLY A 55 -23.08 1.56 9.25
C GLY A 55 -22.55 2.92 9.66
N LEU A 56 -21.76 3.59 8.81
CA LEU A 56 -21.36 4.99 9.01
C LEU A 56 -22.55 5.97 9.08
N THR A 57 -23.71 5.59 8.54
CA THR A 57 -24.94 6.42 8.53
C THR A 57 -25.98 6.00 9.57
N VAL A 58 -25.76 4.88 10.28
CA VAL A 58 -26.70 4.31 11.26
C VAL A 58 -26.17 4.58 12.68
N PRO A 59 -26.78 5.51 13.46
CA PRO A 59 -26.20 6.00 14.71
C PRO A 59 -25.77 4.94 15.74
N PRO A 60 -26.53 3.84 15.96
CA PRO A 60 -26.15 2.81 16.93
C PRO A 60 -24.84 2.06 16.62
N VAL A 61 -24.48 1.88 15.35
CA VAL A 61 -23.28 1.13 14.93
C VAL A 61 -22.20 2.02 14.34
N ARG A 62 -22.50 3.31 14.15
CA ARG A 62 -21.59 4.30 13.57
C ARG A 62 -20.27 4.40 14.33
N ALA A 63 -20.32 4.40 15.66
CA ALA A 63 -19.10 4.56 16.48
C ALA A 63 -18.13 3.38 16.27
N GLU A 64 -18.65 2.15 16.24
CA GLU A 64 -17.83 0.95 16.03
C GLU A 64 -17.28 0.88 14.60
N VAL A 65 -18.12 1.23 13.61
CA VAL A 65 -17.68 1.29 12.20
C VAL A 65 -16.65 2.40 11.98
N SER A 66 -16.81 3.58 12.59
CA SER A 66 -15.81 4.66 12.49
C SER A 66 -14.49 4.32 13.17
N LYS A 67 -14.54 3.61 14.30
CA LYS A 67 -13.34 3.07 14.96
C LYS A 67 -12.67 2.04 14.07
N PHE A 68 -13.45 1.14 13.47
CA PHE A 68 -12.94 0.16 12.52
C PHE A 68 -12.24 0.81 11.32
N THR A 69 -12.87 1.77 10.64
CA THR A 69 -12.23 2.42 9.47
C THR A 69 -10.95 3.14 9.85
N THR A 70 -10.90 3.71 11.07
CA THR A 70 -9.69 4.32 11.63
C THR A 70 -8.60 3.27 11.86
N ASP A 71 -8.91 2.20 12.60
CA ASP A 71 -7.96 1.11 12.90
C ASP A 71 -7.41 0.48 11.59
N VAL A 72 -8.25 0.28 10.56
CA VAL A 72 -7.82 -0.22 9.23
C VAL A 72 -6.87 0.76 8.54
N LYS A 73 -7.17 2.07 8.59
CA LYS A 73 -6.31 3.11 8.02
C LYS A 73 -4.95 3.16 8.71
N VAL A 74 -4.93 3.07 10.03
CA VAL A 74 -3.70 3.01 10.84
C VAL A 74 -2.86 1.80 10.42
N SER A 75 -3.45 0.60 10.48
CA SER A 75 -2.75 -0.65 10.15
C SER A 75 -2.24 -0.67 8.70
N PHE A 76 -3.00 -0.10 7.76
CA PHE A 76 -2.58 0.05 6.36
C PHE A 76 -1.28 0.84 6.23
N MET A 77 -1.18 2.00 6.87
CA MET A 77 -0.02 2.87 6.77
C MET A 77 1.17 2.33 7.57
N GLU A 78 0.92 1.74 8.74
CA GLU A 78 1.95 1.05 9.54
C GLU A 78 2.57 -0.13 8.79
N THR A 79 1.82 -0.81 7.92
CA THR A 79 2.34 -1.91 7.09
C THR A 79 3.48 -1.44 6.18
N PHE A 80 3.46 -0.19 5.74
CA PHE A 80 4.53 0.41 4.92
C PHE A 80 5.55 1.20 5.75
N GLY A 81 5.44 1.16 7.08
CA GLY A 81 6.28 1.94 7.99
C GLY A 81 6.08 3.44 7.91
N ALA A 82 4.94 3.89 7.39
CA ALA A 82 4.61 5.29 7.32
C ALA A 82 4.39 5.87 8.73
N SER A 83 4.71 7.15 8.88
CA SER A 83 4.45 7.92 10.10
C SER A 83 2.94 8.11 10.34
N PRO A 84 2.48 8.23 11.60
CA PRO A 84 1.10 8.63 11.92
C PRO A 84 0.63 9.92 11.22
N ASP A 85 1.54 10.85 10.93
CA ASP A 85 1.22 12.09 10.21
C ASP A 85 0.76 11.84 8.77
N SER A 86 1.04 10.65 8.22
CA SER A 86 0.60 10.25 6.88
C SER A 86 -0.90 10.00 6.77
N TYR A 87 -1.60 9.74 7.88
CA TYR A 87 -3.00 9.30 7.87
C TYR A 87 -3.96 10.32 7.25
N LYS A 88 -3.59 11.61 7.25
CA LYS A 88 -4.35 12.69 6.62
C LYS A 88 -4.31 12.66 5.08
N TYR A 89 -3.36 11.94 4.49
CA TYR A 89 -3.22 11.78 3.05
C TYR A 89 -3.90 10.50 2.53
N VAL A 90 -4.46 9.69 3.42
CA VAL A 90 -5.19 8.47 3.04
C VAL A 90 -6.61 8.82 2.66
N THR A 91 -7.00 8.36 1.47
CA THR A 91 -8.39 8.39 1.01
C THR A 91 -9.11 7.13 1.51
N GLU A 92 -10.06 7.29 2.43
CA GLU A 92 -10.95 6.22 2.89
C GLU A 92 -12.09 6.01 1.88
N LEU A 93 -12.22 4.78 1.36
CA LEU A 93 -13.14 4.43 0.27
C LEU A 93 -14.22 3.44 0.70
N ASN A 94 -13.85 2.37 1.40
CA ASN A 94 -14.74 1.29 1.85
C ASN A 94 -15.72 0.80 0.76
N LYS A 95 -15.22 0.64 -0.48
CA LYS A 95 -16.05 0.43 -1.66
C LYS A 95 -16.08 -1.06 -2.06
N PRO A 96 -17.25 -1.73 -2.04
CA PRO A 96 -17.38 -3.08 -2.59
C PRO A 96 -17.20 -3.07 -4.11
N ILE A 97 -16.37 -3.96 -4.61
CA ILE A 97 -16.05 -4.13 -6.03
C ILE A 97 -16.20 -5.61 -6.41
N THR A 98 -16.65 -5.86 -7.64
CA THR A 98 -16.66 -7.22 -8.19
C THR A 98 -16.20 -7.20 -9.63
N ILE A 99 -15.13 -7.93 -9.93
CA ILE A 99 -14.51 -8.00 -11.25
C ILE A 99 -14.29 -9.46 -11.59
N GLY A 100 -15.01 -9.93 -12.61
CA GLY A 100 -15.10 -11.34 -12.92
C GLY A 100 -15.57 -12.16 -11.71
N GLU A 101 -14.69 -13.01 -11.19
CA GLU A 101 -14.92 -13.83 -9.99
C GLU A 101 -14.38 -13.20 -8.70
N ASP A 102 -13.54 -12.16 -8.79
CA ASP A 102 -13.00 -11.49 -7.60
C ASP A 102 -14.06 -10.54 -7.03
N SER A 103 -14.28 -10.64 -5.73
CA SER A 103 -15.18 -9.76 -4.97
C SER A 103 -14.45 -9.31 -3.73
N PHE A 104 -14.28 -8.00 -3.58
CA PHE A 104 -13.39 -7.42 -2.59
C PHE A 104 -13.86 -6.04 -2.14
N ILE A 105 -13.30 -5.54 -1.04
CA ILE A 105 -13.52 -4.18 -0.54
C ILE A 105 -12.25 -3.39 -0.74
N LEU A 106 -12.31 -2.32 -1.53
CA LEU A 106 -11.24 -1.33 -1.57
C LEU A 106 -11.41 -0.38 -0.39
N ASN A 107 -10.57 -0.55 0.64
CA ASN A 107 -10.70 0.17 1.91
C ASN A 107 -10.05 1.54 1.82
N ASN A 108 -8.74 1.56 1.57
CA ASN A 108 -7.91 2.77 1.65
C ASN A 108 -7.00 2.88 0.45
N LEU A 109 -6.66 4.12 0.11
CA LEU A 109 -5.71 4.46 -0.94
C LEU A 109 -4.87 5.66 -0.52
N ALA A 110 -3.56 5.61 -0.78
CA ALA A 110 -2.65 6.74 -0.68
C ALA A 110 -1.80 6.84 -1.95
N ILE A 111 -1.45 8.06 -2.37
CA ILE A 111 -0.66 8.32 -3.58
C ILE A 111 0.55 9.15 -3.21
N GLU A 112 1.73 8.64 -3.53
CA GLU A 112 3.03 9.31 -3.35
C GLU A 112 3.89 9.09 -4.60
N ASP A 113 4.49 10.15 -5.12
CA ASP A 113 5.23 10.17 -6.39
C ASP A 113 4.54 9.43 -7.54
N ASN A 114 5.05 8.28 -7.94
CA ASN A 114 4.52 7.38 -8.97
C ASN A 114 4.00 6.07 -8.36
N HIS A 115 3.67 6.08 -7.08
CA HIS A 115 3.23 4.93 -6.31
C HIS A 115 1.79 5.10 -5.85
N ILE A 116 1.01 4.02 -5.95
CA ILE A 116 -0.27 3.91 -5.25
C ILE A 116 -0.14 2.82 -4.20
N PHE A 117 -0.40 3.19 -2.96
CA PHE A 117 -0.57 2.27 -1.85
C PHE A 117 -2.06 2.00 -1.68
N LEU A 118 -2.45 0.74 -1.59
CA LEU A 118 -3.84 0.34 -1.40
C LEU A 118 -3.99 -0.73 -0.33
N ASN A 119 -5.13 -0.70 0.35
CA ASN A 119 -5.56 -1.74 1.26
C ASN A 119 -6.87 -2.35 0.76
N VAL A 120 -6.90 -3.68 0.65
CA VAL A 120 -8.06 -4.42 0.16
C VAL A 120 -8.38 -5.59 1.08
N LEU A 121 -9.67 -5.79 1.37
CA LEU A 121 -10.20 -6.95 2.08
C LEU A 121 -10.81 -7.96 1.10
N ARG A 122 -10.47 -9.24 1.27
CA ARG A 122 -10.98 -10.37 0.47
C ARG A 122 -11.42 -11.53 1.34
N ASP A 123 -12.25 -12.40 0.77
CA ASP A 123 -12.65 -13.68 1.35
C ASP A 123 -11.58 -14.74 1.04
N THR A 124 -11.19 -15.58 2.02
CA THR A 124 -10.14 -16.60 1.87
C THR A 124 -10.42 -17.61 0.76
N SER A 125 -11.67 -17.77 0.32
CA SER A 125 -12.03 -18.57 -0.85
C SER A 125 -11.56 -18.00 -2.20
N ASN A 126 -11.02 -16.78 -2.22
CA ASN A 126 -10.32 -16.19 -3.38
C ASN A 126 -8.84 -16.60 -3.44
N LYS A 127 -8.28 -17.15 -2.34
CA LYS A 127 -6.93 -17.72 -2.36
C LYS A 127 -6.87 -18.92 -3.28
N VAL A 128 -5.75 -19.08 -3.97
CA VAL A 128 -5.48 -20.26 -4.81
C VAL A 128 -4.41 -21.09 -4.12
N ASN A 129 -4.73 -22.33 -3.79
CA ASN A 129 -3.86 -23.22 -2.99
C ASN A 129 -3.40 -22.59 -1.66
N GLY A 130 -4.28 -21.80 -1.02
CA GLY A 130 -3.97 -21.10 0.23
C GLY A 130 -3.10 -19.85 0.08
N MET A 131 -2.71 -19.48 -1.14
CA MET A 131 -1.91 -18.29 -1.42
C MET A 131 -2.78 -17.10 -1.84
N ALA A 132 -2.49 -15.93 -1.26
CA ALA A 132 -2.93 -14.63 -1.76
C ALA A 132 -2.14 -14.23 -3.03
N PHE A 133 -2.52 -13.14 -3.69
CA PHE A 133 -1.89 -12.63 -4.92
C PHE A 133 -1.93 -13.65 -6.07
N SER A 134 -3.10 -14.25 -6.26
CA SER A 134 -3.32 -15.26 -7.31
C SER A 134 -3.85 -14.66 -8.61
N THR A 135 -3.86 -15.46 -9.68
CA THR A 135 -4.52 -15.09 -10.95
C THR A 135 -6.03 -14.86 -10.85
N ARG A 136 -6.63 -15.19 -9.70
CA ARG A 136 -8.04 -14.89 -9.38
C ARG A 136 -8.22 -13.56 -8.67
N GLU A 137 -7.16 -12.82 -8.37
CA GLU A 137 -7.29 -11.48 -7.80
C GLU A 137 -7.27 -10.44 -8.92
N ALA A 138 -8.15 -9.45 -8.83
CA ALA A 138 -8.11 -8.30 -9.72
C ALA A 138 -6.98 -7.36 -9.29
N SER A 139 -6.14 -6.96 -10.24
CA SER A 139 -5.06 -5.99 -10.02
C SER A 139 -5.25 -4.76 -10.88
N ILE A 140 -4.66 -3.63 -10.44
CA ILE A 140 -4.70 -2.37 -11.19
C ILE A 140 -3.58 -2.41 -12.23
N TYR A 141 -3.93 -2.33 -13.50
CA TYR A 141 -2.94 -2.31 -14.59
C TYR A 141 -2.73 -0.90 -15.17
N LYS A 142 -3.65 0.03 -14.88
CA LYS A 142 -3.64 1.39 -15.39
C LYS A 142 -4.44 2.30 -14.46
N VAL A 143 -4.00 3.54 -14.31
CA VAL A 143 -4.77 4.60 -13.65
C VAL A 143 -4.90 5.79 -14.57
N VAL A 144 -6.04 6.47 -14.49
CA VAL A 144 -6.24 7.77 -15.13
C VAL A 144 -6.52 8.81 -14.05
N ILE A 145 -5.68 9.85 -13.97
CA ILE A 145 -5.86 10.97 -13.03
C ILE A 145 -6.13 12.23 -13.83
N ASN A 146 -7.30 12.85 -13.63
CA ASN A 146 -7.75 14.03 -14.38
C ASN A 146 -7.60 13.90 -15.91
N GLY A 147 -7.82 12.70 -16.44
CA GLY A 147 -7.71 12.41 -17.88
C GLY A 147 -6.31 12.01 -18.37
N GLU A 148 -5.27 12.15 -17.55
CA GLU A 148 -3.92 11.68 -17.88
C GLU A 148 -3.74 10.20 -17.51
N THR A 149 -3.15 9.42 -18.40
CA THR A 149 -2.96 7.97 -18.20
C THR A 149 -1.58 7.64 -17.65
N TYR A 150 -1.56 6.71 -16.71
CA TYR A 150 -0.38 6.14 -16.04
C TYR A 150 -0.46 4.61 -16.11
N LYS A 151 0.64 3.95 -16.47
CA LYS A 151 0.70 2.49 -16.63
C LYS A 151 1.39 1.85 -15.44
N ALA A 152 0.81 0.77 -14.91
CA ALA A 152 1.45 0.01 -13.85
C ALA A 152 2.69 -0.72 -14.41
N LEU A 153 3.79 -0.66 -13.67
CA LEU A 153 5.05 -1.35 -13.98
C LEU A 153 5.21 -2.64 -13.18
N GLY A 154 4.62 -2.69 -11.99
CA GLY A 154 4.69 -3.85 -11.10
C GLY A 154 4.10 -3.52 -9.74
N GLU A 155 3.80 -4.56 -8.97
CA GLU A 155 3.23 -4.46 -7.63
C GLU A 155 4.03 -5.29 -6.63
N SER A 156 4.07 -4.82 -5.39
CA SER A 156 4.62 -5.54 -4.24
C SER A 156 3.69 -5.36 -3.06
N GLY A 157 3.72 -6.26 -2.09
CA GLY A 157 2.87 -6.13 -0.93
C GLY A 157 2.90 -7.34 -0.02
N SER A 158 2.03 -7.29 0.97
CA SER A 158 1.84 -8.36 1.95
C SER A 158 0.37 -8.72 2.07
N ALA A 159 0.12 -9.96 2.47
CA ALA A 159 -1.21 -10.46 2.79
C ALA A 159 -1.20 -11.05 4.18
N ALA A 160 -2.22 -10.75 4.97
CA ALA A 160 -2.43 -11.33 6.28
C ALA A 160 -3.83 -11.93 6.36
N ASP A 161 -3.91 -13.18 6.83
CA ASP A 161 -5.18 -13.73 7.26
C ASP A 161 -5.68 -12.96 8.48
N ASN A 162 -6.98 -12.71 8.51
CA ASN A 162 -7.63 -12.18 9.69
C ASN A 162 -7.94 -13.38 10.63
N GLU A 163 -7.97 -13.17 11.95
CA GLU A 163 -8.23 -14.21 12.97
C GLU A 163 -9.57 -14.92 12.78
N ASP A 164 -10.49 -14.34 12.00
CA ASP A 164 -11.74 -14.97 11.60
C ASP A 164 -11.57 -16.26 10.77
N GLY A 165 -10.41 -16.45 10.14
CA GLY A 165 -10.13 -17.56 9.24
C GLY A 165 -10.92 -17.56 7.91
N GLU A 166 -11.74 -16.55 7.68
CA GLU A 166 -12.65 -16.43 6.53
C GLU A 166 -12.27 -15.28 5.60
N THR A 167 -11.52 -14.30 6.09
CA THR A 167 -11.08 -13.16 5.31
C THR A 167 -9.57 -12.92 5.43
N TYR A 168 -9.01 -12.23 4.44
CA TYR A 168 -7.63 -11.78 4.45
C TYR A 168 -7.52 -10.38 3.88
N THR A 169 -6.52 -9.66 4.35
CA THR A 169 -6.24 -8.28 3.95
C THR A 169 -4.95 -8.25 3.14
N THR A 170 -4.95 -7.52 2.04
CA THR A 170 -3.75 -7.23 1.26
C THR A 170 -3.41 -5.76 1.35
N SER A 171 -2.16 -5.45 1.65
CA SER A 171 -1.57 -4.12 1.54
C SER A 171 -0.60 -4.14 0.36
N THR A 172 -0.89 -3.37 -0.68
CA THR A 172 -0.15 -3.41 -1.95
C THR A 172 0.34 -2.03 -2.33
N MET A 173 1.58 -1.95 -2.79
CA MET A 173 2.17 -0.79 -3.46
C MET A 173 2.32 -1.12 -4.95
N ILE A 174 1.80 -0.24 -5.80
CA ILE A 174 1.86 -0.36 -7.26
C ILE A 174 2.70 0.78 -7.80
N ASN A 175 3.73 0.45 -8.57
CA ASN A 175 4.63 1.41 -9.23
C ASN A 175 4.09 1.78 -10.61
N PHE A 176 4.19 3.05 -10.99
CA PHE A 176 3.73 3.57 -12.28
C PHE A 176 4.87 4.20 -13.09
N ASP A 177 4.64 4.33 -14.39
CA ASP A 177 5.62 4.80 -15.39
C ASP A 177 6.10 6.26 -15.22
N LYS A 178 5.39 7.07 -14.43
CA LYS A 178 5.73 8.47 -14.17
C LYS A 178 4.99 9.00 -12.94
N ASN A 179 5.50 10.12 -12.39
CA ASN A 179 4.92 10.76 -11.21
C ASN A 179 3.51 11.29 -11.46
N PHE A 180 2.65 11.14 -10.46
CA PHE A 180 1.32 11.73 -10.42
C PHE A 180 1.38 13.24 -10.10
N PRO A 181 0.35 14.01 -10.47
CA PRO A 181 0.27 15.43 -10.11
C PRO A 181 -0.06 15.62 -8.62
N SER A 182 0.32 16.76 -8.04
CA SER A 182 -0.11 17.16 -6.70
C SER A 182 -1.49 17.84 -6.77
N LEU A 183 -2.53 17.21 -6.21
CA LEU A 183 -3.93 17.61 -6.30
C LEU A 183 -4.72 17.20 -5.05
N GLU A 184 -5.61 18.07 -4.55
CA GLU A 184 -6.45 17.78 -3.38
C GLU A 184 -7.71 16.96 -3.69
N ASN A 185 -8.28 17.11 -4.88
CA ASN A 185 -9.57 16.49 -5.24
C ASN A 185 -9.55 15.91 -6.66
N ALA A 186 -8.53 15.10 -6.94
CA ALA A 186 -8.34 14.50 -8.26
C ALA A 186 -9.47 13.52 -8.61
N ASP A 187 -9.89 13.54 -9.87
CA ASP A 187 -10.68 12.46 -10.46
C ASP A 187 -9.74 11.30 -10.79
N VAL A 188 -9.91 10.18 -10.10
CA VAL A 188 -9.06 9.00 -10.24
C VAL A 188 -9.91 7.83 -10.72
N ASP A 189 -9.58 7.33 -11.91
CA ASP A 189 -10.14 6.10 -12.46
C ASP A 189 -9.13 4.97 -12.34
N LEU A 190 -9.45 4.00 -11.48
CA LEU A 190 -8.66 2.78 -11.30
C LEU A 190 -9.14 1.71 -12.29
N TYR A 191 -8.28 1.29 -13.21
CA TYR A 191 -8.60 0.23 -14.17
C TYR A 191 -8.09 -1.10 -13.64
N PHE A 192 -9.03 -1.95 -13.27
CA PHE A 192 -8.74 -3.26 -12.75
C PHE A 192 -8.89 -4.33 -13.83
N LEU A 193 -8.09 -5.39 -13.71
CA LEU A 193 -8.13 -6.56 -14.59
C LEU A 193 -8.06 -7.84 -13.75
N GLN A 194 -8.93 -8.80 -14.08
CA GLN A 194 -8.88 -10.18 -13.61
C GLN A 194 -8.99 -11.10 -14.83
N GLY A 195 -7.88 -11.71 -15.25
CA GLY A 195 -7.82 -12.49 -16.49
C GLY A 195 -8.23 -11.66 -17.70
N THR A 196 -9.41 -11.93 -18.28
CA THR A 196 -9.98 -11.19 -19.43
C THR A 196 -11.11 -10.23 -19.04
N LYS A 197 -11.43 -10.13 -17.75
CA LYS A 197 -12.50 -9.27 -17.22
C LYS A 197 -11.88 -8.00 -16.66
N SER A 198 -12.42 -6.85 -17.03
CA SER A 198 -11.96 -5.54 -16.56
C SER A 198 -13.14 -4.69 -16.12
N ASP A 199 -12.90 -3.82 -15.15
CA ASP A 199 -13.84 -2.78 -14.76
C ASP A 199 -13.08 -1.51 -14.33
N ILE A 200 -13.80 -0.38 -14.28
CA ILE A 200 -13.26 0.92 -13.90
C ILE A 200 -13.90 1.35 -12.59
N VAL A 201 -13.07 1.67 -11.61
CA VAL A 201 -13.51 2.20 -10.33
C VAL A 201 -13.11 3.67 -10.23
N SER A 202 -14.09 4.55 -10.45
CA SER A 202 -13.91 6.00 -10.27
C SER A 202 -14.05 6.41 -8.81
N ILE A 203 -13.11 7.22 -8.33
CA ILE A 203 -13.06 7.77 -6.98
C ILE A 203 -12.58 9.24 -7.01
N LYS A 204 -12.79 9.94 -5.90
CA LYS A 204 -12.10 11.20 -5.59
C LYS A 204 -10.99 10.91 -4.58
N ALA A 205 -9.80 11.39 -4.84
CA ALA A 205 -8.65 11.22 -3.94
C ALA A 205 -7.70 12.41 -4.01
N SER A 206 -6.98 12.64 -2.92
CA SER A 206 -5.78 13.48 -2.94
C SER A 206 -4.64 12.70 -3.60
N SER A 207 -3.85 13.40 -4.41
CA SER A 207 -2.66 12.86 -5.08
C SER A 207 -1.46 13.71 -4.71
N ASN A 208 -0.36 13.09 -4.27
CA ASN A 208 0.94 13.73 -4.04
C ASN A 208 0.96 14.99 -3.16
N LEU A 209 -0.08 15.30 -2.40
CA LEU A 209 -0.06 16.43 -1.44
C LEU A 209 1.01 16.23 -0.36
N VAL A 210 1.34 14.98 -0.02
CA VAL A 210 2.43 14.65 0.92
C VAL A 210 3.78 15.20 0.44
N ASN A 211 3.95 15.43 -0.85
CA ASN A 211 5.22 15.93 -1.39
C ASN A 211 5.56 17.36 -0.94
N GLU A 212 4.59 18.11 -0.44
CA GLU A 212 4.84 19.42 0.19
C GLU A 212 5.62 19.28 1.52
N GLU A 213 5.61 18.09 2.12
CA GLU A 213 6.35 17.77 3.35
C GLU A 213 7.69 17.06 3.10
N ASN A 214 8.11 16.93 1.85
CA ASN A 214 9.38 16.32 1.52
C ASN A 214 10.53 17.10 2.16
N LYS A 215 11.35 16.42 2.96
CA LYS A 215 12.69 16.89 3.29
C LYS A 215 13.68 16.23 2.37
N VAL A 216 14.46 17.05 1.68
CA VAL A 216 15.48 16.58 0.74
C VAL A 216 16.78 16.33 1.51
N LEU A 217 17.30 15.10 1.41
CA LEU A 217 18.60 14.71 1.94
C LEU A 217 19.70 14.98 0.92
N ALA A 218 19.44 14.68 -0.35
CA ALA A 218 20.35 14.92 -1.46
C ALA A 218 19.57 15.19 -2.75
N GLN A 219 20.15 16.01 -3.62
CA GLN A 219 19.67 16.25 -4.97
C GLN A 219 20.88 16.52 -5.86
N ASP A 220 20.88 15.92 -7.05
CA ASP A 220 21.97 16.00 -8.03
C ASP A 220 23.36 15.71 -7.40
N TYR A 221 23.43 14.71 -6.52
CA TYR A 221 24.62 14.39 -5.72
C TYR A 221 25.42 13.25 -6.35
N GLU A 222 26.65 13.54 -6.79
CA GLU A 222 27.55 12.56 -7.40
C GLU A 222 28.18 11.63 -6.35
N LEU A 223 28.13 10.33 -6.61
CA LEU A 223 28.73 9.28 -5.80
C LEU A 223 30.14 8.93 -6.29
N GLU A 224 30.96 8.36 -5.40
CA GLU A 224 32.36 8.03 -5.71
C GLU A 224 32.55 7.03 -6.85
N ASN A 225 31.54 6.21 -7.14
CA ASN A 225 31.52 5.28 -8.28
C ASN A 225 31.09 5.94 -9.60
N GLY A 226 30.81 7.24 -9.62
CA GLY A 226 30.33 7.99 -10.79
C GLY A 226 28.82 7.89 -11.04
N SER A 227 28.07 7.16 -10.21
CA SER A 227 26.60 7.23 -10.22
C SER A 227 26.12 8.53 -9.55
N ASN A 228 24.85 8.91 -9.75
CA ASN A 228 24.32 10.17 -9.23
C ASN A 228 22.98 9.94 -8.53
N ILE A 229 22.85 10.47 -7.31
CA ILE A 229 21.57 10.57 -6.62
C ILE A 229 20.83 11.77 -7.21
N LYS A 230 19.85 11.51 -8.07
CA LYS A 230 18.95 12.55 -8.59
C LYS A 230 18.18 13.21 -7.48
N LEU A 231 17.63 12.40 -6.59
CA LEU A 231 16.85 12.86 -5.46
C LEU A 231 16.84 11.79 -4.37
N MET A 232 17.10 12.21 -3.14
CA MET A 232 16.86 11.41 -1.95
C MET A 232 16.08 12.26 -0.97
N LYS A 233 14.90 11.78 -0.58
CA LYS A 233 13.94 12.56 0.22
C LYS A 233 13.16 11.67 1.17
N VAL A 234 12.64 12.28 2.22
CA VAL A 234 11.76 11.63 3.20
C VAL A 234 10.51 12.47 3.44
N ASN A 235 9.37 11.81 3.55
CA ASN A 235 8.10 12.39 3.96
C ASN A 235 7.37 11.41 4.90
N PRO A 236 6.18 11.77 5.42
CA PRO A 236 5.45 10.87 6.31
C PRO A 236 5.05 9.51 5.72
N ILE A 237 4.97 9.35 4.40
CA ILE A 237 4.58 8.08 3.76
C ILE A 237 5.79 7.18 3.54
N THR A 238 6.89 7.72 3.00
CA THR A 238 8.06 6.91 2.67
C THR A 238 9.34 7.75 2.59
N MET A 239 10.48 7.06 2.50
CA MET A 239 11.75 7.61 2.07
C MET A 239 12.10 7.03 0.70
N THR A 240 12.47 7.91 -0.23
CA THR A 240 12.72 7.58 -1.63
C THR A 240 14.13 8.01 -2.01
N ALA A 241 14.89 7.14 -2.68
CA ALA A 241 16.14 7.47 -3.32
C ALA A 241 16.10 7.09 -4.81
N ILE A 242 16.38 8.05 -5.69
CA ILE A 242 16.47 7.85 -7.14
C ILE A 242 17.93 7.99 -7.53
N ILE A 243 18.54 6.90 -8.00
CA ILE A 243 19.96 6.84 -8.35
C ILE A 243 20.09 6.50 -9.84
N GLU A 244 20.80 7.34 -10.59
CA GLU A 244 21.14 7.09 -11.99
C GLU A 244 22.57 6.59 -12.16
N GLY A 245 22.82 5.91 -13.28
CA GLY A 245 24.14 5.37 -13.62
C GLY A 245 24.40 4.00 -12.98
N LEU A 246 23.35 3.27 -12.64
CA LEU A 246 23.44 1.89 -12.16
C LEU A 246 23.30 0.90 -13.33
N ASP A 247 24.02 -0.21 -13.24
CA ASP A 247 24.10 -1.26 -14.25
C ASP A 247 22.98 -2.30 -14.04
N ALA A 248 22.20 -2.58 -15.07
CA ALA A 248 21.06 -3.50 -15.00
C ALA A 248 21.47 -4.96 -14.76
N ASP A 249 22.75 -5.31 -14.95
CA ASP A 249 23.29 -6.66 -14.70
C ASP A 249 23.52 -6.96 -13.20
N TYR A 250 23.17 -6.01 -12.33
CA TYR A 250 23.38 -6.10 -10.89
C TYR A 250 22.10 -5.87 -10.09
N ASP A 251 22.03 -6.53 -8.96
CA ASP A 251 21.10 -6.21 -7.87
C ASP A 251 21.77 -5.23 -6.91
N TYR A 252 21.00 -4.35 -6.28
CA TYR A 252 21.52 -3.28 -5.45
C TYR A 252 20.86 -3.23 -4.08
N GLN A 253 21.65 -2.91 -3.07
CA GLN A 253 21.20 -2.65 -1.70
C GLN A 253 21.66 -1.27 -1.26
N LEU A 254 20.75 -0.52 -0.64
CA LEU A 254 21.05 0.76 -0.03
C LEU A 254 20.74 0.68 1.46
N GLU A 255 21.80 0.59 2.26
CA GLU A 255 21.70 0.51 3.72
C GLU A 255 22.27 1.79 4.34
N GLY A 256 21.67 2.28 5.42
CA GLY A 256 22.13 3.42 6.20
C GLY A 256 22.37 3.05 7.65
N LEU A 257 23.39 3.63 8.27
CA LEU A 257 23.64 3.54 9.72
C LEU A 257 23.75 4.94 10.32
N ASP A 258 23.02 5.18 11.41
CA ASP A 258 23.25 6.37 12.21
C ASP A 258 24.47 6.21 13.14
N LYS A 259 24.83 7.30 13.82
CA LYS A 259 25.96 7.32 14.78
C LYS A 259 25.83 6.32 15.94
N ASP A 260 24.59 5.90 16.25
CA ASP A 260 24.28 4.99 17.34
C ASP A 260 24.20 3.52 16.84
N GLY A 261 24.47 3.30 15.54
CA GLY A 261 24.45 2.00 14.89
C GLY A 261 23.06 1.50 14.51
N LYS A 262 22.03 2.37 14.54
CA LYS A 262 20.67 2.02 14.11
C LYS A 262 20.59 1.97 12.58
N LYS A 263 20.00 0.90 12.05
CA LYS A 263 19.93 0.62 10.62
C LYS A 263 18.72 1.26 9.95
N ILE A 264 18.90 1.64 8.69
CA ILE A 264 17.85 1.92 7.70
C ILE A 264 18.15 1.09 6.46
N GLU A 265 17.12 0.53 5.83
CA GLU A 265 17.22 -0.19 4.57
C GLU A 265 16.24 0.39 3.56
N LEU A 266 16.71 0.57 2.32
CA LEU A 266 15.85 0.88 1.19
C LEU A 266 15.98 -0.23 0.13
N ASP A 267 14.84 -0.82 -0.22
CA ASP A 267 14.76 -1.85 -1.26
C ASP A 267 14.70 -1.19 -2.64
N ILE A 268 15.38 -1.78 -3.61
CA ILE A 268 15.17 -1.47 -5.02
C ILE A 268 13.74 -1.86 -5.44
N ARG A 269 13.02 -0.94 -6.09
CA ARG A 269 11.61 -1.13 -6.52
C ARG A 269 11.44 -1.11 -8.02
N THR A 270 12.15 -0.22 -8.70
CA THR A 270 12.10 -0.10 -10.16
C THR A 270 13.51 0.15 -10.68
N VAL A 271 13.79 -0.41 -11.87
CA VAL A 271 15.00 -0.11 -12.65
C VAL A 271 14.54 0.18 -14.07
N ASP A 272 14.78 1.40 -14.54
CA ASP A 272 14.48 1.81 -15.91
C ASP A 272 15.66 2.57 -16.50
N HIS A 273 16.22 2.06 -17.60
CA HIS A 273 17.34 2.68 -18.32
C HIS A 273 18.51 3.15 -17.43
N GLY A 274 18.90 2.33 -16.43
CA GLY A 274 19.99 2.65 -15.50
C GLY A 274 19.64 3.65 -14.39
N ILE A 275 18.34 3.92 -14.21
CA ILE A 275 17.79 4.69 -13.09
C ILE A 275 17.07 3.72 -12.16
N ALA A 276 17.55 3.60 -10.94
CA ALA A 276 16.93 2.78 -9.90
C ALA A 276 16.18 3.66 -8.90
N THR A 277 14.98 3.24 -8.52
CA THR A 277 14.24 3.83 -7.39
C THR A 277 14.29 2.87 -6.21
N PHE A 278 14.76 3.37 -5.07
CA PHE A 278 14.77 2.66 -3.80
C PHE A 278 13.75 3.27 -2.87
N LEU A 279 13.01 2.43 -2.13
CA LEU A 279 12.04 2.87 -1.13
C LEU A 279 12.34 2.25 0.23
N TYR A 280 12.04 3.01 1.28
CA TYR A 280 12.13 2.59 2.66
C TYR A 280 11.51 1.20 2.90
N ASN A 281 12.23 0.38 3.65
CA ASN A 281 11.77 -0.91 4.12
C ASN A 281 11.77 -0.93 5.65
N ASN A 282 10.57 -0.93 6.24
CA ASN A 282 10.37 -0.92 7.68
C ASN A 282 10.70 -2.25 8.35
N ASP A 283 10.61 -3.38 7.64
CA ASP A 283 10.89 -4.70 8.19
C ASP A 283 12.39 -4.90 8.51
N PHE A 284 13.26 -4.13 7.84
CA PHE A 284 14.73 -4.19 8.02
C PHE A 284 15.34 -2.87 8.51
N SER A 285 14.50 -1.95 9.02
CA SER A 285 14.95 -0.67 9.56
C SER A 285 14.64 -0.55 11.05
N ASP A 286 15.59 -0.02 11.81
CA ASP A 286 15.43 0.31 13.24
C ASP A 286 14.87 1.74 13.44
N LEU A 287 15.03 2.60 12.44
CA LEU A 287 14.65 4.02 12.50
C LEU A 287 13.35 4.28 11.75
N SER A 288 12.40 4.92 12.43
CA SER A 288 11.17 5.41 11.80
C SER A 288 11.41 6.59 10.84
N LEU A 289 10.47 6.83 9.93
CA LEU A 289 10.53 7.98 9.01
C LEU A 289 10.61 9.32 9.73
N ASP A 290 9.93 9.47 10.88
CA ASP A 290 9.99 10.69 11.69
C ASP A 290 11.39 10.91 12.27
N GLU A 291 12.00 9.85 12.80
CA GLU A 291 13.37 9.88 13.32
C GLU A 291 14.42 10.22 12.25
N ILE A 292 14.15 9.89 10.99
CA ILE A 292 14.99 10.23 9.82
C ILE A 292 14.74 11.68 9.41
N LYS A 293 13.46 12.08 9.32
CA LYS A 293 13.01 13.43 8.95
C LYS A 293 13.47 14.49 9.96
N ASP A 294 13.79 14.11 11.20
CA ASP A 294 14.31 15.02 12.24
C ASP A 294 15.78 15.47 12.04
N GLY A 295 16.40 15.15 10.91
CA GLY A 295 17.71 15.70 10.51
C GLY A 295 18.90 14.97 11.10
N ARG A 296 18.69 13.70 11.47
CA ARG A 296 19.75 12.79 11.89
C ARG A 296 20.74 12.56 10.75
N GLU A 297 22.03 12.51 11.10
CA GLU A 297 23.08 12.13 10.17
C GLU A 297 23.15 10.60 10.02
N ILE A 298 23.11 10.13 8.78
CA ILE A 298 23.10 8.73 8.41
C ILE A 298 24.17 8.50 7.34
N THR A 299 25.03 7.52 7.57
CA THR A 299 26.01 7.07 6.58
C THR A 299 25.42 5.92 5.78
N PHE A 300 25.16 6.17 4.51
CA PHE A 300 24.64 5.21 3.57
C PHE A 300 25.76 4.47 2.84
N THR A 301 25.55 3.18 2.63
CA THR A 301 26.37 2.30 1.80
C THR A 301 25.52 1.77 0.66
N LEU A 302 25.92 2.07 -0.56
CA LEU A 302 25.40 1.43 -1.76
C LEU A 302 26.27 0.22 -2.08
N SER A 303 25.65 -0.95 -2.14
CA SER A 303 26.30 -2.22 -2.50
C SER A 303 25.61 -2.86 -3.69
N ARG A 304 26.33 -3.73 -4.41
CA ARG A 304 25.79 -4.48 -5.54
C ARG A 304 26.20 -5.94 -5.54
N SER A 305 25.39 -6.80 -6.15
CA SER A 305 25.70 -8.20 -6.40
C SER A 305 25.35 -8.57 -7.84
N LYS A 306 26.21 -9.34 -8.51
CA LYS A 306 26.02 -9.64 -9.94
C LYS A 306 24.88 -10.63 -10.16
N ILE A 307 23.96 -10.28 -11.04
CA ILE A 307 22.88 -11.19 -11.46
C ILE A 307 23.41 -12.13 -12.54
N ASN A 308 23.10 -13.41 -12.40
CA ASN A 308 23.41 -14.41 -13.40
C ASN A 308 22.43 -14.28 -14.57
N GLU A 309 22.95 -13.91 -15.75
CA GLU A 309 22.16 -13.64 -16.97
C GLU A 309 21.23 -14.80 -17.39
N THR A 310 21.61 -16.06 -17.09
CA THR A 310 20.83 -17.24 -17.49
C THR A 310 19.70 -17.57 -16.52
N SER A 311 19.94 -17.39 -15.22
CA SER A 311 18.97 -17.79 -14.18
C SER A 311 18.18 -16.62 -13.59
N GLY A 312 18.63 -15.38 -13.81
CA GLY A 312 18.07 -14.18 -13.16
C GLY A 312 18.31 -14.16 -11.64
N LYS A 313 19.13 -15.07 -11.11
CA LYS A 313 19.45 -15.16 -9.67
C LYS A 313 20.80 -14.52 -9.38
N LEU A 314 21.02 -14.13 -8.12
CA LEU A 314 22.33 -13.69 -7.66
C LEU A 314 23.39 -14.77 -7.94
N THR A 315 24.54 -14.35 -8.46
CA THR A 315 25.61 -15.26 -8.88
C THR A 315 26.26 -15.96 -7.69
N ASP A 316 26.50 -15.22 -6.62
CA ASP A 316 27.12 -15.73 -5.38
C ASP A 316 26.46 -15.20 -4.10
N GLY A 317 25.53 -14.23 -4.22
CA GLY A 317 24.86 -13.60 -3.08
C GLY A 317 25.75 -12.67 -2.27
N ASN A 318 26.97 -12.40 -2.73
CA ASN A 318 27.87 -11.46 -2.06
C ASN A 318 27.63 -10.06 -2.60
N TYR A 319 27.42 -9.12 -1.68
CA TYR A 319 27.29 -7.71 -2.00
C TYR A 319 28.64 -7.02 -1.81
N GLU A 320 29.15 -6.41 -2.87
CA GLU A 320 30.33 -5.53 -2.80
C GLU A 320 29.88 -4.08 -2.61
N LYS A 321 30.50 -3.38 -1.65
CA LYS A 321 30.32 -1.93 -1.49
C LYS A 321 30.89 -1.21 -2.70
N ILE A 322 30.10 -0.30 -3.27
CA ILE A 322 30.48 0.52 -4.43
C ILE A 322 30.44 2.02 -4.15
N ALA A 323 29.66 2.48 -3.18
CA ALA A 323 29.69 3.86 -2.73
C ALA A 323 29.36 3.97 -1.23
N GLU A 324 29.93 4.96 -0.55
CA GLU A 324 29.50 5.39 0.78
C GLU A 324 29.40 6.91 0.87
N PHE A 325 28.35 7.39 1.51
CA PHE A 325 28.04 8.82 1.61
C PHE A 325 27.21 9.11 2.85
N THR A 326 27.42 10.27 3.45
CA THR A 326 26.73 10.68 4.69
C THR A 326 25.78 11.82 4.41
N LEU A 327 24.51 11.68 4.79
CA LEU A 327 23.45 12.65 4.55
C LEU A 327 22.61 12.88 5.80
N SER A 328 21.87 13.99 5.80
CA SER A 328 20.85 14.30 6.80
C SER A 328 19.70 15.08 6.16
N ALA A 329 18.49 14.93 6.69
CA ALA A 329 17.33 15.71 6.26
C ALA A 329 17.47 17.16 6.74
N LYS A 330 17.84 18.08 5.86
CA LYS A 330 18.06 19.50 6.20
C LYS A 330 16.78 20.29 6.35
#